data_AF-A0A7K1EX20-F1
#
_entry.id   AF-A0A7K1EX20-F1
#
_cell.length_a   1.000
_cell.length_b   1.000
_cell.length_c   1.000
_cell.angle_alpha   90.00
_cell.angle_beta   90.00
_cell.angle_gamma   90.00
#
_symmetry.space_group_name_H-M   'P 1'
#
loop_
_entity.id
_entity.type
_entity.pdbx_description
1 polymer ?
#
loop_
_entity_poly.entity_id
_entity_poly.type
_entity_poly.pdbx_seq_one_letter_code
_entity_poly.pdbx_strand_id
1 'polypeptide(L)'
;PIATMVNVHLGLVTPNFLIQEVMRADVPWRKEVVEGTPDIVDGHILPPSSIGIGATINDAAAAKHPFKQDAPTQWFHSDGSVADW
;
A
#
# COMPACT_ATOMS: atom_id res chain seq x y z
N PRO A 1 -1.53 -1.73 -1.90
CA PRO A 1 -2.95 -1.54 -1.53
C PRO A 1 -3.58 -2.74 -0.79
N ILE A 2 -3.35 -3.98 -1.25
CA ILE A 2 -3.91 -5.18 -0.60
C ILE A 2 -3.49 -5.31 0.87
N ALA A 3 -2.20 -5.16 1.19
CA ALA A 3 -1.73 -5.15 2.57
C ALA A 3 -2.39 -4.06 3.42
N THR A 4 -2.60 -2.86 2.86
CA THR A 4 -3.33 -1.77 3.55
C THR A 4 -4.75 -2.19 3.93
N MET A 5 -5.48 -2.88 3.05
CA MET A 5 -6.83 -3.36 3.36
C MET A 5 -6.85 -4.35 4.51
N VAL A 6 -5.92 -5.31 4.51
CA VAL A 6 -5.77 -6.27 5.62
C VAL A 6 -5.44 -5.53 6.92
N ASN A 7 -4.53 -4.56 6.87
CA ASN A 7 -4.16 -3.76 8.03
C ASN A 7 -5.32 -2.90 8.55
N VAL A 8 -6.20 -2.40 7.67
CA VAL A 8 -7.43 -1.69 8.08
C VAL A 8 -8.33 -2.62 8.89
N HIS A 9 -8.57 -3.85 8.42
CA HIS A 9 -9.33 -4.85 9.19
C HIS A 9 -8.67 -5.12 10.55
N LEU A 10 -7.35 -5.29 10.59
CA LEU A 10 -6.61 -5.49 11.84
C LEU A 10 -6.70 -4.28 12.78
N GLY A 11 -6.55 -3.06 12.27
CA GLY A 11 -6.63 -1.84 13.06
C GLY A 11 -8.02 -1.63 13.67
N LEU A 12 -9.08 -2.02 12.96
CA LEU A 12 -10.46 -1.93 13.44
C LEU A 12 -10.79 -2.93 14.56
N VAL A 13 -10.05 -4.04 14.67
CA VAL A 13 -10.31 -5.09 15.68
C VAL A 13 -9.27 -5.13 16.80
N THR A 14 -8.24 -4.28 16.74
CA THR A 14 -7.16 -4.26 17.72
C THR A 14 -7.35 -3.11 18.71
N PRO A 15 -7.61 -3.37 20.00
CA PRO A 15 -8.01 -2.34 20.97
C PRO A 15 -6.90 -1.32 21.30
N ASN A 16 -5.64 -1.65 21.00
CA ASN A 16 -4.48 -0.79 21.20
C ASN A 16 -3.91 -0.25 19.86
N PHE A 17 -4.74 -0.18 18.81
CA PHE A 17 -4.36 0.44 17.55
C PHE A 17 -4.19 1.96 17.71
N LEU A 18 -3.09 2.51 17.17
CA LEU A 18 -2.77 3.93 17.26
C LEU A 18 -2.92 4.64 15.90
N ILE A 19 -2.21 4.17 14.88
CA ILE A 19 -2.17 4.80 13.55
C ILE A 19 -1.79 3.76 12.49
N GLN A 20 -2.25 3.97 11.25
CA GLN A 20 -1.83 3.22 10.07
C GLN A 20 -1.19 4.17 9.06
N GLU A 21 0.06 3.89 8.69
CA GLU A 21 0.69 4.57 7.55
C GLU A 21 0.02 4.17 6.23
N VAL A 22 -0.17 5.15 5.35
CA VAL A 22 -0.79 4.93 4.04
C VAL A 22 -0.03 5.69 2.95
N MET A 23 0.70 4.97 2.10
CA MET A 23 1.25 5.50 0.85
C MET A 23 0.28 5.26 -0.32
N ARG A 24 -0.11 6.34 -1.01
CA ARG A 24 -1.01 6.30 -2.18
C ARG A 24 -0.43 6.94 -3.45
N ALA A 25 0.79 7.45 -3.39
CA ALA A 25 1.49 8.08 -4.51
C ALA A 25 2.62 7.17 -5.01
N ASP A 26 2.28 5.96 -5.45
CA ASP A 26 3.22 5.01 -6.05
C ASP A 26 3.24 5.15 -7.59
N VAL A 27 2.11 4.90 -8.25
CA VAL A 27 1.99 4.92 -9.72
C VAL A 27 0.62 5.48 -10.13
N PRO A 28 0.53 6.21 -11.26
CA PRO A 28 -0.74 6.83 -11.68
C PRO A 28 -1.83 5.81 -12.03
N TRP A 29 -1.43 4.60 -12.45
CA TRP A 29 -2.33 3.52 -12.87
C TRP A 29 -2.78 2.61 -11.72
N ARG A 30 -2.42 2.88 -10.46
CA ARG A 30 -2.77 2.03 -9.29
C ARG A 30 -4.26 1.71 -9.23
N LYS A 31 -5.10 2.72 -9.45
CA LYS A 31 -6.57 2.61 -9.38
C LYS A 31 -7.16 1.80 -10.54
N GLU A 32 -6.41 1.59 -11.62
CA GLU A 32 -6.80 0.71 -12.72
C GLU A 32 -6.58 -0.78 -12.35
N VAL A 33 -5.60 -1.05 -11.48
CA VAL A 33 -5.17 -2.40 -11.11
C VAL A 33 -5.86 -2.90 -9.84
N VAL A 34 -6.12 -2.03 -8.86
CA VAL A 34 -6.75 -2.42 -7.60
C VAL A 34 -7.97 -1.57 -7.30
N GLU A 35 -9.09 -2.24 -7.04
CA GLU A 35 -10.38 -1.64 -6.70
C GLU A 35 -10.73 -1.89 -5.22
N GLY A 36 -11.68 -1.11 -4.68
CA GLY A 36 -12.21 -1.31 -3.33
C GLY A 36 -11.40 -0.69 -2.19
N THR A 37 -10.29 0.00 -2.47
CA THR A 37 -9.54 0.72 -1.43
C THR A 37 -10.34 1.95 -0.93
N PRO A 38 -10.53 2.12 0.39
CA PRO A 38 -11.34 3.20 0.93
C PRO A 38 -10.68 4.56 0.76
N ASP A 39 -11.51 5.58 0.67
CA ASP A 39 -11.07 6.97 0.77
C ASP A 39 -10.65 7.30 2.20
N ILE A 40 -9.79 8.33 2.31
CA ILE A 40 -9.47 8.90 3.62
C ILE A 40 -10.32 10.15 3.77
N VAL A 41 -11.18 10.15 4.79
CA VAL A 41 -12.08 11.25 5.11
C VAL A 41 -11.63 11.82 6.45
N ASP A 42 -11.24 13.09 6.46
CA ASP A 42 -10.75 13.81 7.65
C ASP A 42 -9.65 13.06 8.42
N GLY A 43 -8.71 12.45 7.68
CA GLY A 43 -7.58 11.69 8.25
C GLY A 43 -7.92 10.27 8.70
N HIS A 44 -9.17 9.82 8.50
CA HIS A 44 -9.63 8.49 8.92
C HIS A 44 -10.04 7.63 7.74
N ILE A 45 -9.95 6.32 7.92
CA ILE A 45 -10.50 5.32 7.00
C ILE A 45 -11.75 4.72 7.65
N LEU A 46 -12.82 4.62 6.87
CA LEU A 46 -14.03 3.93 7.29
C LEU A 46 -13.92 2.42 7.09
N PRO A 47 -14.61 1.60 7.90
CA PRO A 47 -14.67 0.16 7.70
C PRO A 47 -15.11 -0.22 6.29
N PRO A 48 -14.40 -1.13 5.60
CA PRO A 48 -14.86 -1.67 4.32
C PRO A 48 -16.21 -2.36 4.48
N SER A 49 -17.14 -2.10 3.56
CA SER A 49 -18.48 -2.72 3.57
C SER A 49 -18.60 -3.94 2.65
N SER A 50 -17.62 -4.16 1.76
CA SER A 50 -17.56 -5.30 0.86
C SER A 50 -17.05 -6.56 1.59
N ILE A 51 -17.43 -7.74 1.08
CA ILE A 51 -17.08 -9.03 1.67
C ILE A 51 -15.56 -9.28 1.57
N GLY A 52 -15.02 -9.96 2.58
CA GLY A 52 -13.59 -10.34 2.63
C GLY A 52 -12.72 -9.14 2.99
N ILE A 53 -11.53 -9.06 2.38
CA ILE A 53 -10.62 -7.92 2.60
C ILE A 53 -11.15 -6.63 1.96
N GLY A 54 -12.15 -6.71 1.09
CA GLY A 54 -12.80 -5.56 0.46
C GLY A 54 -12.06 -4.93 -0.72
N ALA A 55 -11.05 -5.60 -1.27
CA ALA A 55 -10.35 -5.19 -2.48
C ALA A 55 -10.15 -6.34 -3.47
N THR A 56 -10.08 -6.00 -4.75
CA THR A 56 -9.90 -6.93 -5.87
C THR A 56 -8.78 -6.45 -6.79
N ILE A 57 -8.17 -7.38 -7.53
CA ILE A 57 -7.13 -7.09 -8.52
C ILE A 57 -7.72 -7.29 -9.91
N ASN A 58 -7.47 -6.34 -10.79
CA ASN A 58 -7.77 -6.44 -12.21
C ASN A 58 -6.52 -6.94 -12.96
N ASP A 59 -6.47 -8.25 -13.21
CA ASP A 59 -5.31 -8.90 -13.84
C ASP A 59 -5.05 -8.38 -15.27
N ALA A 60 -6.10 -8.02 -16.01
CA ALA A 60 -5.97 -7.47 -17.36
C ALA A 60 -5.35 -6.06 -17.35
N ALA A 61 -5.66 -5.24 -16.35
CA ALA A 61 -4.97 -3.96 -16.14
C ALA A 61 -3.53 -4.17 -15.66
N ALA A 62 -3.31 -5.08 -14.71
CA ALA A 62 -1.98 -5.41 -14.20
C ALA A 62 -1.03 -5.85 -15.33
N ALA A 63 -1.52 -6.67 -16.27
CA ALA A 63 -0.75 -7.14 -17.42
C ALA A 63 -0.22 -6.02 -18.33
N LYS A 64 -0.82 -4.82 -18.32
CA LYS A 64 -0.34 -3.65 -19.08
C LYS A 64 0.91 -3.01 -18.46
N HIS A 65 1.24 -3.35 -17.22
CA HIS A 65 2.33 -2.77 -16.45
C HIS A 65 3.33 -3.86 -16.05
N PRO A 66 4.09 -4.41 -17.01
CA PRO A 66 5.05 -5.47 -16.72
C PRO A 66 6.14 -4.98 -15.75
N PHE A 67 6.72 -5.94 -15.03
CA PHE A 67 7.82 -5.69 -14.11
C PHE A 67 8.95 -4.89 -14.79
N LYS A 68 9.47 -3.91 -14.05
CA LYS A 68 10.68 -3.17 -14.40
C LYS A 68 11.63 -3.28 -13.22
N GLN A 69 12.83 -3.77 -13.49
CA GLN A 69 13.90 -3.84 -12.50
C GLN A 69 14.22 -2.42 -12.04
N ASP A 70 14.17 -2.18 -10.74
CA ASP A 70 14.72 -0.98 -10.12
C ASP A 70 16.05 -1.32 -9.44
N ALA A 71 16.94 -0.33 -9.35
CA ALA A 71 18.19 -0.50 -8.62
C ALA A 71 17.89 -0.56 -7.11
N PRO A 72 18.53 -1.47 -6.35
CA PRO A 72 18.39 -1.43 -4.91
C PRO A 72 18.94 -0.10 -4.39
N THR A 73 18.20 0.53 -3.49
CA THR A 73 18.73 1.71 -2.82
C THR A 73 19.84 1.28 -1.88
N GLN A 74 21.03 1.84 -2.07
CA GLN A 74 22.20 1.55 -1.26
C GLN A 74 22.89 2.85 -0.88
N TRP A 75 23.16 3.03 0.40
CA TRP A 75 23.80 4.23 0.92
C TRP A 75 25.20 3.90 1.46
N PHE A 76 26.05 4.91 1.42
CA PHE A 76 27.43 4.85 1.90
C PHE A 76 27.72 6.07 2.75
N HIS A 77 28.49 5.89 3.82
CA HIS A 77 29.02 6.99 4.60
C HIS A 77 30.10 7.73 3.80
N SER A 78 30.52 8.91 4.28
CA SER A 78 31.53 9.73 3.62
C SER A 78 32.90 9.07 3.47
N ASP A 79 33.18 8.03 4.28
CA ASP A 79 34.41 7.23 4.23
C ASP A 79 34.32 6.01 3.29
N GLY A 80 33.18 5.82 2.63
CA GLY A 80 32.93 4.70 1.73
C GLY A 80 32.46 3.41 2.40
N SER A 81 32.28 3.39 3.72
CA SER A 81 31.66 2.25 4.40
C SER A 81 30.16 2.15 4.09
N VAL A 82 29.62 0.92 4.06
CA VAL A 82 28.20 0.66 3.77
C VAL A 82 27.34 1.18 4.91
N ALA A 83 26.29 1.93 4.57
CA ALA A 83 25.31 2.42 5.52
C ALA A 83 24.00 1.62 5.41
N ASP A 84 23.25 1.60 6.52
CA ASP A 84 21.84 1.18 6.47
C ASP A 84 21.05 2.16 5.59
N TRP A 85 20.10 1.59 4.84
CA TRP A 85 19.12 2.31 4.04
C TRP A 85 17.72 2.13 4.62
#